data_AF-A0AAU3VAJ4-F1
#
_entry.id   AF-A0AAU3VAJ4-F1
#
_cell.length_a   1.000
_cell.length_b   1.000
_cell.length_c   1.000
_cell.angle_alpha   90.00
_cell.angle_beta   90.00
_cell.angle_gamma   90.00
#
_symmetry.space_group_name_H-M   'P 1'
#
loop_
_entity.id
_entity.type
_entity.pdbx_description
1 polymer ?
#
loop_
_entity_poly.entity_id
_entity_poly.type
_entity_poly.pdbx_seq_one_letter_code
_entity_poly.pdbx_strand_id
1 'polypeptide(L)'
;MSEIHEMRLAETRSSGAEEWYCPVCRRRILLRWPPHYELLVLERGDESVAHAGGKGGVSLTGAELTGPPQPLAGPPGPPGPEDRRWLREIGVEWDEDTDSAA
;
A
#
# COMPACT_ATOMS: atom_id res chain seq x y z
N MET A 1 -9.52 0.54 18.91
CA MET A 1 -9.45 1.59 17.86
C MET A 1 -7.98 1.82 17.60
N SER A 2 -7.48 1.46 16.42
CA SER A 2 -6.08 1.71 16.08
C SER A 2 -5.93 3.18 15.69
N GLU A 3 -4.99 3.88 16.29
CA GLU A 3 -4.66 5.26 15.92
C GLU A 3 -3.98 5.25 14.53
N ILE A 4 -4.29 6.23 13.70
CA ILE A 4 -3.69 6.42 12.38
C ILE A 4 -3.08 7.81 12.33
N HIS A 5 -1.79 7.89 12.02
CA HIS A 5 -1.09 9.17 11.84
C HIS A 5 -1.09 9.61 10.38
N GLU A 6 -1.42 10.88 10.15
CA GLU A 6 -1.34 11.47 8.83
C GLU A 6 0.09 11.92 8.50
N MET A 7 0.65 11.41 7.40
CA MET A 7 1.91 11.86 6.84
C MET A 7 1.69 13.04 5.90
N ARG A 8 2.57 14.03 5.99
CA ARG A 8 2.57 15.24 5.17
C ARG A 8 3.71 15.18 4.16
N LEU A 9 3.43 15.56 2.92
CA LEU A 9 4.46 15.75 1.91
C LEU A 9 5.33 16.95 2.30
N ALA A 10 6.62 16.71 2.52
CA ALA A 10 7.61 17.76 2.78
C ALA A 10 8.12 18.37 1.48
N GLU A 11 8.54 17.53 0.53
CA GLU A 11 9.11 17.99 -0.73
C GLU A 11 9.09 16.91 -1.82
N THR A 12 9.18 17.34 -3.07
CA THR A 12 9.40 16.46 -4.23
C THR A 12 10.80 16.74 -4.77
N ARG A 13 11.65 15.71 -4.81
CA ARG A 13 13.01 15.74 -5.34
C ARG A 13 12.99 15.81 -6.87
N SER A 14 14.08 16.30 -7.46
CA SER A 14 14.28 16.33 -8.93
C SER A 14 14.23 14.95 -9.58
N SER A 15 14.47 13.89 -8.80
CA SER A 15 14.37 12.49 -9.20
C SER A 15 12.93 11.97 -9.30
N GLY A 16 11.93 12.78 -8.94
CA GLY A 16 10.52 12.38 -8.82
C GLY A 16 10.18 11.67 -7.51
N ALA A 17 11.15 11.47 -6.62
CA ALA A 17 10.91 10.92 -5.29
C ALA A 17 10.32 11.99 -4.36
N GLU A 18 9.33 11.60 -3.56
CA GLU A 18 8.62 12.45 -2.62
C GLU A 18 9.05 12.13 -1.20
N GLU A 19 9.35 13.16 -0.42
CA GLU A 19 9.69 13.04 0.98
C GLU A 19 8.46 13.33 1.84
N TRP A 20 8.12 12.38 2.71
CA TRP A 20 6.95 12.44 3.56
C TRP A 20 7.37 12.37 5.01
N TYR A 21 6.70 13.14 5.88
CA TYR A 21 6.97 13.15 7.31
C TYR A 21 5.68 13.08 8.14
N CYS A 22 5.72 12.35 9.24
CA CYS A 22 4.69 12.36 10.26
C CYS A 22 5.04 13.41 11.33
N PRO A 23 4.20 14.44 11.56
CA PRO A 23 4.46 15.45 12.59
C PRO A 23 4.30 14.91 14.03
N VAL A 24 3.67 13.75 14.20
CA VAL A 24 3.34 13.18 15.51
C VAL A 24 4.50 12.35 16.05
N CYS A 25 4.93 11.32 15.31
CA CYS A 25 5.98 10.40 15.76
C CYS A 25 7.35 10.65 15.08
N ARG A 26 7.44 11.65 14.19
CA ARG A 26 8.64 12.01 13.41
C ARG A 26 9.09 10.95 12.39
N ARG A 27 8.25 9.97 12.05
CA ARG A 27 8.53 9.06 10.92
C ARG A 27 8.75 9.85 9.64
N ARG A 28 9.79 9.53 8.88
CA ARG A 28 10.16 10.19 7.63
C ARG A 28 10.53 9.16 6.57
N ILE A 29 9.94 9.26 5.40
CA ILE A 29 10.17 8.33 4.29
C ILE A 29 10.44 9.11 3.00
N LEU A 30 11.19 8.48 2.11
CA LEU A 30 11.31 8.87 0.71
C LEU A 30 10.56 7.83 -0.12
N LEU A 31 9.66 8.28 -0.98
CA LEU A 31 8.80 7.44 -1.79
C LEU A 31 8.88 7.84 -3.25
N ARG A 32 9.20 6.88 -4.13
CA ARG A 32 8.95 7.00 -5.55
C ARG A 32 7.73 6.16 -5.91
N TRP A 33 6.81 6.74 -6.65
CA TRP A 33 5.61 6.06 -7.13
C TRP A 33 5.90 5.18 -8.36
N PRO A 34 5.00 4.25 -8.72
CA PRO A 34 5.11 3.49 -9.97
C PRO A 34 5.35 4.39 -11.19
N PRO A 35 6.05 3.90 -12.23
CA PRO A 35 6.45 2.50 -12.44
C PRO A 35 7.72 2.06 -11.68
N HIS A 36 8.46 2.99 -11.08
CA HIS A 36 9.70 2.70 -10.35
C HIS A 36 9.46 2.84 -8.85
N TYR A 37 8.55 2.01 -8.31
CA TYR A 37 8.19 2.08 -6.91
C TYR A 37 9.41 1.86 -6.02
N GLU A 38 9.64 2.78 -5.10
CA GLU A 38 10.74 2.72 -4.14
C GLU A 38 10.26 3.37 -2.84
N LEU A 39 10.42 2.69 -1.71
CA LEU A 39 10.14 3.25 -0.38
C LEU A 39 11.37 3.09 0.49
N LEU A 40 11.94 4.21 0.92
CA LEU A 40 13.08 4.27 1.83
C LEU A 40 12.65 4.95 3.12
N VAL A 41 12.86 4.29 4.25
CA VAL A 41 12.62 4.89 5.57
C VAL A 41 13.87 5.68 5.98
N LEU A 42 13.75 7.00 6.07
CA LEU A 42 14.81 7.91 6.51
C LEU A 42 14.83 8.00 8.04
N GLU A 43 13.65 8.09 8.66
CA GLU A 43 13.46 8.08 10.10
C GLU A 43 12.28 7.16 10.43
N ARG A 44 12.45 6.22 11.36
CA ARG A 44 11.43 5.21 11.67
C ARG A 44 10.20 5.79 12.39
N GLY A 45 10.38 6.71 13.32
CA GLY A 45 9.28 7.16 14.20
C GLY A 45 8.68 6.00 15.00
N ASP A 46 7.37 6.03 15.24
CA ASP A 46 6.62 4.95 15.89
C ASP A 46 6.07 3.98 14.85
N GLU A 47 6.64 2.78 14.79
CA GLU A 47 6.24 1.75 13.81
C GLU A 47 4.99 0.97 14.26
N SER A 48 4.55 1.13 15.51
CA SER A 48 3.33 0.48 16.03
C SER A 48 2.03 1.18 15.60
N VAL A 49 2.15 2.39 15.05
CA VAL A 49 1.04 3.21 14.60
C VAL A 49 0.94 3.17 13.07
N ALA A 50 -0.27 2.97 12.56
CA ALA A 50 -0.51 3.00 11.13
C ALA A 50 -0.31 4.42 10.60
N HIS A 51 0.39 4.56 9.47
CA HIS A 51 0.61 5.84 8.81
C HIS A 51 -0.19 5.91 7.52
N ALA A 52 -0.86 7.04 7.28
CA ALA A 52 -1.64 7.35 6.09
C ALA A 52 -1.14 8.63 5.43
N GLY A 53 -0.89 8.63 4.13
CA GLY A 53 -0.60 9.84 3.35
C GLY A 53 -1.24 9.76 1.97
N GLY A 54 -1.79 10.85 1.44
CA GLY A 54 -2.56 10.82 0.20
C GLY A 54 -2.12 11.87 -0.82
N LYS A 55 -1.99 11.46 -2.09
CA LYS A 55 -1.94 12.38 -3.25
C LYS A 55 -2.81 11.81 -4.37
N GLY A 56 -3.81 12.58 -4.80
CA GLY A 56 -4.62 12.27 -6.00
C GLY A 56 -5.38 10.93 -5.97
N GLY A 57 -5.86 10.48 -4.81
CA GLY A 57 -6.63 9.23 -4.66
C GLY A 57 -5.79 7.98 -4.34
N VAL A 58 -4.46 8.09 -4.30
CA VAL A 58 -3.57 7.00 -3.85
C VAL A 58 -3.27 7.20 -2.37
N SER A 59 -3.56 6.18 -1.55
CA SER A 59 -3.32 6.18 -0.11
C SER A 59 -2.07 5.36 0.23
N LEU A 60 -1.14 5.97 0.94
CA LEU A 60 -0.01 5.32 1.61
C LEU A 60 -0.50 4.77 2.93
N THR A 61 -1.17 3.64 2.96
CA THR A 61 -1.28 2.87 4.20
C THR A 61 0.01 2.10 4.39
N GLY A 62 0.89 2.61 5.25
CA GLY A 62 2.11 1.92 5.66
C GLY A 62 1.77 0.71 6.54
N ALA A 63 1.22 -0.34 5.96
CA ALA A 63 1.32 -1.67 6.52
C ALA A 63 2.76 -2.14 6.26
N GLU A 64 3.46 -2.54 7.32
CA GLU A 64 4.83 -3.01 7.27
C GLU A 64 5.06 -4.01 6.13
N LEU A 65 5.81 -3.60 5.10
CA LEU A 65 6.34 -4.51 4.08
C LEU A 65 7.57 -5.25 4.61
N THR A 66 7.46 -5.87 5.79
CA THR A 66 8.49 -6.77 6.35
C THR A 66 8.22 -8.24 6.02
N GLY A 67 7.14 -8.54 5.30
CA GLY A 67 6.91 -9.84 4.66
C GLY A 67 6.94 -9.74 3.13
N PRO A 68 7.10 -10.87 2.40
CA PRO A 68 6.74 -10.91 0.98
C PRO A 68 5.32 -10.35 0.83
N PRO A 69 4.98 -9.68 -0.28
CA PRO A 69 3.65 -9.11 -0.48
C PRO A 69 2.62 -10.16 -0.12
N GLN A 70 2.02 -10.00 1.05
CA GLN A 70 0.91 -10.83 1.44
C GLN A 70 -0.16 -10.46 0.44
N PRO A 71 -0.75 -11.41 -0.31
CA PRO A 71 -1.99 -11.13 -1.00
C PRO A 71 -2.88 -10.42 0.02
N LEU A 72 -3.42 -9.25 -0.35
CA LEU A 72 -4.56 -8.69 0.37
C LEU A 72 -5.44 -9.89 0.67
N ALA A 73 -5.66 -10.17 1.95
CA ALA A 73 -6.59 -11.23 2.33
C ALA A 73 -7.95 -10.74 1.84
N GLY A 74 -8.22 -11.03 0.57
CA GLY A 74 -9.56 -11.04 0.03
C GLY A 74 -10.38 -11.98 0.89
N PRO A 75 -11.71 -11.90 0.78
CA PRO A 75 -12.57 -12.88 1.43
C PRO A 75 -12.01 -14.29 1.17
N PRO A 76 -11.90 -15.16 2.19
CA PRO A 76 -11.42 -16.52 1.98
C PRO A 76 -12.40 -17.22 1.03
N GLY A 77 -12.01 -17.34 -0.23
CA GLY A 77 -12.85 -17.88 -1.29
C GLY A 77 -12.65 -17.17 -2.63
N PRO A 78 -13.19 -17.74 -3.71
CA PRO A 78 -13.17 -17.07 -5.00
C PRO A 78 -13.87 -15.70 -4.92
N PRO A 79 -13.48 -14.72 -5.76
CA PRO A 79 -14.13 -13.42 -5.84
C PRO A 79 -15.63 -13.60 -6.05
N GLY A 80 -16.43 -12.74 -5.41
CA GLY A 80 -17.88 -12.75 -5.59
C GLY A 80 -18.29 -12.45 -7.04
N PRO A 81 -19.57 -12.63 -7.40
CA PRO A 81 -20.05 -12.37 -8.76
C PRO A 81 -19.81 -10.93 -9.24
N GLU A 82 -19.89 -9.96 -8.33
CA GLU A 82 -19.64 -8.54 -8.59
C GLU A 82 -18.15 -8.29 -8.88
N ASP A 83 -17.27 -8.83 -8.04
CA ASP A 83 -15.81 -8.75 -8.22
C ASP A 83 -15.38 -9.41 -9.54
N ARG A 84 -15.93 -10.60 -9.87
CA ARG A 84 -15.67 -11.31 -11.14
C ARG A 84 -16.11 -10.50 -12.36
N ARG A 85 -17.18 -9.72 -12.25
CA ARG A 85 -17.64 -8.85 -13.32
C ARG A 85 -16.64 -7.71 -13.55
N TRP A 86 -16.25 -7.03 -12.48
CA TRP A 86 -15.29 -5.94 -12.55
C TRP A 86 -13.94 -6.41 -13.12
N LEU A 87 -13.44 -7.59 -12.71
CA LEU A 87 -12.19 -8.16 -13.22
C LEU A 87 -12.20 -8.33 -14.75
N ARG A 88 -13.31 -8.82 -15.31
CA ARG A 88 -13.47 -8.93 -16.77
C ARG A 88 -13.54 -7.57 -17.46
N GLU A 89 -14.18 -6.58 -16.84
CA GLU A 89 -14.27 -5.22 -17.39
C GLU A 89 -12.88 -4.56 -17.53
N ILE A 90 -11.93 -4.90 -16.66
CA ILE A 90 -10.54 -4.42 -16.73
C ILE A 90 -9.58 -5.35 -17.50
N GLY A 91 -10.09 -6.43 -18.08
CA GLY A 91 -9.31 -7.37 -18.90
C GLY A 91 -8.49 -8.40 -18.10
N VAL A 92 -8.83 -8.63 -16.84
CA VAL A 92 -8.22 -9.69 -16.01
C VAL A 92 -9.11 -10.92 -16.05
N GLU A 93 -8.61 -12.02 -16.63
CA GLU A 93 -9.27 -13.32 -16.56
C GLU A 93 -8.98 -13.97 -15.19
N TRP A 94 -10.04 -14.45 -14.53
CA TRP A 94 -9.90 -15.20 -13.29
C TRP A 94 -9.75 -16.69 -13.63
N ASP A 95 -8.62 -17.28 -13.28
CA ASP A 95 -8.38 -18.72 -13.42
C ASP A 95 -8.98 -19.45 -12.20
N GLU A 96 -9.83 -20.45 -12.46
CA GLU A 96 -10.46 -21.30 -11.43
C GLU A 96 -9.63 -22.56 -11.14
N ASP A 97 -8.31 -22.53 -11.32
CA ASP A 97 -7.42 -23.59 -10.88
C ASP A 97 -7.37 -23.69 -9.35
N THR A 98 -8.27 -24.53 -8.86
CA THR A 98 -8.32 -25.01 -7.48
C THR A 98 -7.21 -26.04 -7.33
N ASP A 99 -6.16 -25.72 -6.60
CA ASP A 99 -5.19 -26.71 -6.12
C ASP A 99 -5.93 -27.70 -5.21
N SER A 100 -6.43 -28.78 -5.83
CA SER A 100 -6.87 -29.98 -5.15
C SER A 100 -5.63 -30.82 -4.89
N ALA A 101 -4.96 -30.59 -3.77
CA ALA A 101 -4.04 -31.55 -3.19
C ALA A 101 -4.71 -32.21 -1.98
N ALA A 102 -4.86 -33.53 -2.10
CA ALA A 102 -5.52 -34.48 -1.21
C ALA A 102 -4.85 -34.66 0.16
#